data_AF-A0A7S4VP29-F1
#
_entry.id   AF-A0A7S4VP29-F1
#
_cell.length_a   1.000
_cell.length_b   1.000
_cell.length_c   1.000
_cell.angle_alpha   90.00
_cell.angle_beta   90.00
_cell.angle_gamma   90.00
#
_symmetry.space_group_name_H-M   'P 1'
#
loop_
_entity.id
_entity.type
_entity.pdbx_description
1 polymer ?
#
loop_
_entity_poly.entity_id
_entity_poly.type
_entity_poly.pdbx_seq_one_letter_code
_entity_poly.pdbx_strand_id
1 'polypeptide(L)'
;DTVILCGETGSGKSTQVPQFLYEAGLTLGNNDKKSDNSEDAGLLIGVTQPRRVAAVSTAKRVCYEMGEGNGQSIVGPRGQGSLVAYQTRYETAGLGKKTRVKFMTDGILLQEIRDDLLLRKYGAIVLDEAHERNLNTDVLLGLLSVALPLRRKAAEEGSMPPLKLIVMSATLRVEDFTANPRLFPGSPPAVVTVPGRTFPVTIHHSKVTELDDHELVALNKICKIHRKLPPGGILVFLTGKQEIIRMVNRLRKSLCPKTGGKRKVERCKDSSVPLPDNGEMDMVGDGSDGLRDMDDDEIDGDFFQ
;
A
#
# COMPACT_ATOMS: atom_id res chain seq x y z
N ASP A 1 -14.26 8.54 -19.81
CA ASP A 1 -13.38 9.05 -18.74
C ASP A 1 -13.23 8.12 -17.58
N THR A 2 -14.24 7.32 -17.25
CA THR A 2 -14.16 6.31 -16.19
C THR A 2 -14.05 4.90 -16.76
N VAL A 3 -13.15 4.10 -16.18
CA VAL A 3 -13.03 2.66 -16.42
C VAL A 3 -13.08 1.93 -15.08
N ILE A 4 -13.82 0.83 -15.01
CA ILE A 4 -13.79 -0.10 -13.89
C ILE A 4 -12.92 -1.29 -14.28
N LEU A 5 -11.87 -1.55 -13.51
CA LEU A 5 -10.99 -2.68 -13.69
C LEU A 5 -11.24 -3.74 -12.62
N CYS A 6 -11.72 -4.89 -13.05
CA CYS A 6 -12.00 -6.04 -12.19
C CYS A 6 -10.93 -7.09 -12.36
N GLY A 7 -10.41 -7.61 -11.27
CA GLY A 7 -9.52 -8.76 -11.31
C GLY A 7 -9.07 -9.10 -9.90
N GLU A 8 -8.82 -10.36 -9.63
CA GLU A 8 -8.52 -10.82 -8.27
C GLU A 8 -7.23 -10.21 -7.70
N THR A 9 -7.05 -10.28 -6.38
CA THR A 9 -5.77 -9.94 -5.74
C THR A 9 -4.67 -10.83 -6.32
N GLY A 10 -3.47 -10.26 -6.52
CA GLY A 10 -2.37 -10.97 -7.18
C GLY A 10 -2.39 -10.96 -8.71
N SER A 11 -3.41 -10.40 -9.37
CA SER A 11 -3.41 -10.21 -10.82
C SER A 11 -2.50 -9.06 -11.31
N GLY A 12 -1.89 -8.31 -10.39
CA GLY A 12 -0.96 -7.21 -10.71
C GLY A 12 -1.60 -5.84 -10.93
N LYS A 13 -2.91 -5.65 -10.69
CA LYS A 13 -3.60 -4.36 -10.91
C LYS A 13 -2.88 -3.18 -10.25
N SER A 14 -2.65 -3.27 -8.95
CA SER A 14 -2.09 -2.19 -8.12
C SER A 14 -0.65 -1.81 -8.50
N THR A 15 0.11 -2.73 -9.08
CA THR A 15 1.49 -2.49 -9.50
C THR A 15 1.60 -2.09 -10.97
N GLN A 16 0.83 -2.72 -11.86
CA GLN A 16 1.00 -2.58 -13.32
C GLN A 16 0.16 -1.45 -13.91
N VAL A 17 -1.05 -1.18 -13.41
CA VAL A 17 -1.91 -0.12 -13.96
C VAL A 17 -1.24 1.24 -13.91
N PRO A 18 -0.59 1.67 -12.81
CA PRO A 18 0.10 2.95 -12.78
C PRO A 18 1.24 3.05 -13.82
N GLN A 19 1.93 1.94 -14.09
CA GLN A 19 2.99 1.88 -15.11
C GLN A 19 2.41 2.02 -16.52
N PHE A 20 1.32 1.33 -16.83
CA PHE A 20 0.63 1.48 -18.11
C PHE A 20 0.11 2.90 -18.34
N LEU A 21 -0.44 3.54 -17.31
CA LEU A 21 -0.90 4.92 -17.41
C LEU A 21 0.27 5.89 -17.63
N TYR A 22 1.42 5.63 -17.00
CA TYR A 22 2.64 6.42 -17.19
C TYR A 22 3.17 6.29 -18.62
N GLU A 23 3.33 5.06 -19.12
CA GLU A 23 3.80 4.77 -20.49
C GLU A 23 2.85 5.29 -21.57
N ALA A 24 1.54 5.29 -21.31
CA ALA A 24 0.54 5.86 -22.20
C ALA A 24 0.58 7.40 -22.25
N GLY A 25 1.45 8.05 -21.48
CA GLY A 25 1.67 9.50 -21.52
C GLY A 25 0.60 10.31 -20.80
N LEU A 26 -0.16 9.73 -19.85
CA LEU A 26 -1.17 10.48 -19.08
C LEU A 26 -0.55 11.51 -18.12
N THR A 27 0.77 11.48 -17.98
CA THR A 27 1.54 12.46 -17.21
C THR A 27 2.08 13.61 -18.06
N LEU A 28 1.86 13.58 -19.38
CA LEU A 28 2.24 14.66 -20.27
C LEU A 28 1.26 15.83 -20.11
N GLY A 29 1.80 17.04 -20.01
CA GLY A 29 0.99 18.26 -19.92
C GLY A 29 0.52 18.73 -21.30
N ASN A 30 -0.34 19.77 -21.32
CA ASN A 30 -0.77 20.40 -22.58
C ASN A 30 0.41 21.04 -23.37
N ASN A 31 1.54 21.32 -22.73
CA ASN A 31 2.66 22.09 -23.27
C ASN A 31 3.84 21.25 -23.81
N ASP A 32 3.82 19.92 -23.67
CA ASP A 32 4.95 19.06 -24.10
C ASP A 32 5.09 18.94 -25.63
N LYS A 33 4.22 19.62 -26.41
CA LYS A 33 4.33 19.64 -27.87
C LYS A 33 5.30 20.69 -28.42
N LYS A 34 5.90 21.59 -27.63
CA LYS A 34 6.85 22.62 -28.14
C LYS A 34 7.50 23.44 -27.00
N SER A 35 8.47 22.89 -26.27
CA SER A 35 9.42 23.72 -25.52
C SER A 35 10.58 22.86 -25.02
N ASP A 36 11.74 22.97 -25.66
CA ASP A 36 13.00 22.37 -25.20
C ASP A 36 13.50 22.96 -23.86
N ASN A 37 12.75 23.86 -23.20
CA ASN A 37 13.19 24.61 -22.02
C ASN A 37 12.11 24.87 -20.95
N SER A 38 10.98 24.16 -20.92
CA SER A 38 9.99 24.37 -19.84
C SER A 38 10.21 23.41 -18.69
N GLU A 39 10.57 23.95 -17.52
CA GLU A 39 10.42 23.33 -16.19
C GLU A 39 8.94 23.06 -15.81
N ASP A 40 8.06 22.77 -16.79
CA ASP A 40 6.66 22.53 -16.50
C ASP A 40 6.54 21.13 -15.89
N ALA A 41 6.06 21.09 -14.64
CA ALA A 41 5.85 19.83 -13.95
C ALA A 41 4.69 19.10 -14.65
N GLY A 42 4.99 18.00 -15.33
CA GLY A 42 3.98 17.11 -15.91
C GLY A 42 2.93 16.68 -14.88
N LEU A 43 1.81 16.17 -15.36
CA LEU A 43 0.70 15.74 -14.51
C LEU A 43 1.08 14.51 -13.68
N LEU A 44 0.38 14.33 -12.56
CA LEU A 44 0.49 13.17 -11.70
C LEU A 44 -0.55 12.10 -12.05
N ILE A 45 -0.15 10.85 -11.85
CA ILE A 45 -1.05 9.70 -11.64
C ILE A 45 -1.18 9.51 -10.13
N GLY A 46 -2.38 9.74 -9.60
CA GLY A 46 -2.69 9.51 -8.20
C GLY A 46 -3.26 8.12 -8.00
N VAL A 47 -2.65 7.28 -7.16
CA VAL A 47 -3.14 5.94 -6.84
C VAL A 47 -3.51 5.89 -5.37
N THR A 48 -4.79 5.71 -5.07
CA THR A 48 -5.25 5.61 -3.68
C THR A 48 -5.28 4.18 -3.20
N GLN A 49 -5.03 4.01 -1.91
CA GLN A 49 -5.14 2.75 -1.18
C GLN A 49 -5.89 3.01 0.13
N PRO A 50 -6.81 2.13 0.55
CA PRO A 50 -7.53 2.30 1.82
C PRO A 50 -6.60 2.13 3.03
N ARG A 51 -5.51 1.35 2.87
CA ARG A 51 -4.55 1.04 3.94
C ARG A 51 -3.20 1.73 3.73
N ARG A 52 -2.67 2.32 4.80
CA ARG A 52 -1.33 2.94 4.81
C ARG A 52 -0.23 1.97 4.36
N VAL A 53 -0.23 0.76 4.91
CA VAL A 53 0.79 -0.26 4.60
C VAL A 53 0.74 -0.65 3.12
N ALA A 54 -0.45 -0.72 2.51
CA ALA A 54 -0.61 -0.99 1.09
C ALA A 54 -0.07 0.17 0.24
N ALA A 55 -0.38 1.43 0.58
CA ALA A 55 0.17 2.60 -0.13
C ALA A 55 1.72 2.59 -0.15
N VAL A 56 2.35 2.36 1.01
CA VAL A 56 3.81 2.37 1.16
C VAL A 56 4.45 1.19 0.43
N SER A 57 3.96 -0.04 0.65
CA SER A 57 4.54 -1.24 0.06
C SER A 57 4.38 -1.30 -1.47
N THR A 58 3.21 -0.95 -1.99
CA THR A 58 2.97 -0.91 -3.44
C THR A 58 3.81 0.19 -4.10
N ALA A 59 3.95 1.36 -3.48
CA ALA A 59 4.82 2.41 -4.01
C ALA A 59 6.28 1.96 -4.12
N LYS A 60 6.83 1.36 -3.06
CA LYS A 60 8.20 0.82 -3.06
C LYS A 60 8.39 -0.25 -4.14
N ARG A 61 7.39 -1.12 -4.30
CA ARG A 61 7.40 -2.17 -5.33
C ARG A 61 7.38 -1.59 -6.74
N VAL A 62 6.51 -0.62 -7.02
CA VAL A 62 6.42 0.01 -8.34
C VAL A 62 7.65 0.85 -8.64
N CYS A 63 8.21 1.55 -7.65
CA CYS A 63 9.48 2.26 -7.79
C CYS A 63 10.58 1.31 -8.32
N TYR A 64 10.73 0.15 -7.66
CA TYR A 64 11.67 -0.90 -8.08
C TYR A 64 11.37 -1.45 -9.48
N GLU A 65 10.11 -1.76 -9.80
CA GLU A 65 9.71 -2.28 -11.12
C GLU A 65 9.97 -1.26 -12.25
N MET A 66 9.84 0.03 -11.97
CA MET A 66 10.14 1.12 -12.91
C MET A 66 11.64 1.45 -13.00
N GLY A 67 12.51 0.65 -12.37
CA GLY A 67 13.97 0.83 -12.43
C GLY A 67 14.52 1.94 -11.52
N GLU A 68 13.69 2.52 -10.65
CA GLU A 68 14.06 3.58 -9.72
C GLU A 68 14.10 3.01 -8.27
N GLY A 69 15.29 2.75 -7.72
CA GLY A 69 15.46 2.31 -6.33
C GLY A 69 15.59 0.80 -6.11
N ASN A 70 15.56 0.37 -4.85
CA ASN A 70 15.94 -0.98 -4.41
C ASN A 70 14.76 -1.82 -3.85
N GLY A 71 13.54 -1.29 -3.90
CA GLY A 71 12.34 -1.95 -3.36
C GLY A 71 12.16 -1.89 -1.85
N GLN A 72 13.11 -1.31 -1.11
CA GLN A 72 13.05 -1.16 0.35
C GLN A 72 12.74 0.28 0.78
N SER A 73 13.26 1.26 0.05
CA SER A 73 13.03 2.68 0.29
C SER A 73 12.84 3.42 -1.03
N ILE A 74 12.18 4.58 -0.96
CA ILE A 74 12.06 5.51 -2.08
C ILE A 74 12.98 6.67 -1.80
N VAL A 75 14.11 6.71 -2.50
CA VAL A 75 15.11 7.78 -2.38
C VAL A 75 15.21 8.47 -3.72
N GLY A 76 14.89 9.76 -3.76
CA GLY A 76 15.17 10.61 -4.91
C GLY A 76 16.54 11.27 -4.79
N PRO A 77 17.15 11.73 -5.89
CA PRO A 77 18.26 12.67 -5.83
C PRO A 77 17.88 13.86 -4.93
N ARG A 78 18.81 14.29 -4.06
CA ARG A 78 18.58 15.33 -3.03
C ARG A 78 17.80 16.52 -3.62
N GLY A 79 16.60 16.76 -3.09
CA GLY A 79 15.74 17.91 -3.46
C GLY A 79 14.88 17.76 -4.73
N GLN A 80 15.02 16.69 -5.53
CA GLN A 80 14.27 16.53 -6.79
C GLN A 80 13.07 15.57 -6.70
N GLY A 81 13.03 14.73 -5.67
CA GLY A 81 12.05 13.64 -5.53
C GLY A 81 12.42 12.43 -6.40
N SER A 82 11.56 11.42 -6.37
CA SER A 82 11.62 10.19 -7.18
C SER A 82 10.47 10.19 -8.18
N LEU A 83 10.60 9.40 -9.26
CA LEU A 83 9.54 9.17 -10.24
C LEU A 83 8.25 8.67 -9.58
N VAL A 84 8.42 7.76 -8.60
CA VAL A 84 7.34 7.21 -7.77
C VAL A 84 7.48 7.75 -6.36
N ALA A 85 6.37 8.22 -5.78
CA ALA A 85 6.32 8.72 -4.41
C ALA A 85 5.15 8.09 -3.65
N TYR A 86 5.18 8.17 -2.32
CA TYR A 86 3.97 7.98 -1.53
C TYR A 86 3.74 9.09 -0.52
N GLN A 87 2.46 9.29 -0.20
CA GLN A 87 2.02 10.20 0.86
C GLN A 87 0.89 9.57 1.68
N THR A 88 1.11 9.52 2.98
CA THR A 88 0.13 9.06 3.96
C THR A 88 0.01 10.14 5.04
N ARG A 89 -0.95 10.02 5.96
CA ARG A 89 -1.12 11.00 7.05
C ARG A 89 0.16 11.23 7.86
N TYR A 90 0.98 10.19 8.04
CA TYR A 90 2.12 10.19 8.97
C TYR A 90 3.47 10.28 8.27
N GLU A 91 3.51 9.94 6.98
CA GLU A 91 4.76 9.69 6.28
C GLU A 91 4.63 10.09 4.82
N THR A 92 5.66 10.77 4.32
CA THR A 92 5.79 11.16 2.90
C THR A 92 7.20 10.82 2.44
N ALA A 93 7.34 10.18 1.28
CA ALA A 93 8.64 9.89 0.69
C ALA A 93 8.62 10.04 -0.84
N GLY A 94 9.74 10.50 -1.40
CA GLY A 94 9.95 10.60 -2.84
C GLY A 94 9.18 11.73 -3.53
N LEU A 95 8.37 12.54 -2.84
CA LEU A 95 7.58 13.59 -3.47
C LEU A 95 8.48 14.77 -3.92
N GLY A 96 8.39 15.15 -5.19
CA GLY A 96 9.15 16.29 -5.75
C GLY A 96 8.81 16.58 -7.21
N LYS A 97 9.60 17.46 -7.86
CA LYS A 97 9.37 17.88 -9.26
C LYS A 97 9.43 16.71 -10.26
N LYS A 98 10.20 15.66 -9.96
CA LYS A 98 10.31 14.45 -10.79
C LYS A 98 9.16 13.47 -10.63
N THR A 99 8.33 13.62 -9.61
CA THR A 99 7.25 12.67 -9.34
C THR A 99 6.23 12.70 -10.46
N ARG A 100 5.83 11.51 -10.89
CA ARG A 100 4.80 11.27 -11.91
C ARG A 100 3.78 10.25 -11.45
N VAL A 101 4.17 9.32 -10.56
CA VAL A 101 3.25 8.39 -9.91
C VAL A 101 3.26 8.64 -8.40
N LYS A 102 2.10 8.96 -7.83
CA LYS A 102 1.93 9.23 -6.41
C LYS A 102 0.95 8.23 -5.80
N PHE A 103 1.45 7.34 -4.96
CA PHE A 103 0.62 6.50 -4.11
C PHE A 103 0.18 7.27 -2.87
N MET A 104 -1.06 7.13 -2.45
CA MET A 104 -1.53 7.81 -1.26
C MET A 104 -2.67 7.06 -0.57
N THR A 105 -2.95 7.43 0.67
CA THR A 105 -4.20 6.97 1.31
C THR A 105 -5.39 7.80 0.82
N ASP A 106 -6.59 7.22 0.81
CA ASP A 106 -7.83 7.92 0.41
C ASP A 106 -7.99 9.28 1.10
N GLY A 107 -7.66 9.36 2.40
CA GLY A 107 -7.73 10.60 3.17
C GLY A 107 -6.84 11.75 2.64
N ILE A 108 -5.71 11.42 2.02
CA ILE A 108 -4.83 12.44 1.41
C ILE A 108 -5.48 12.98 0.14
N LEU A 109 -6.03 12.11 -0.72
CA LEU A 109 -6.74 12.57 -1.91
C LEU A 109 -8.00 13.37 -1.54
N LEU A 110 -8.72 12.98 -0.48
CA LEU A 110 -9.87 13.74 0.04
C LEU A 110 -9.49 15.16 0.44
N GLN A 111 -8.32 15.33 1.07
CA GLN A 111 -7.82 16.65 1.42
C GLN A 111 -7.47 17.46 0.17
N GLU A 112 -6.83 16.84 -0.82
CA GLU A 112 -6.46 17.52 -2.07
C GLU A 112 -7.66 17.92 -2.92
N ILE A 113 -8.69 17.07 -3.06
CA ILE A 113 -9.89 17.41 -3.82
C ILE A 113 -10.75 18.46 -3.11
N ARG A 114 -10.70 18.51 -1.78
CA ARG A 114 -11.34 19.59 -1.01
C ARG A 114 -10.68 20.94 -1.32
N ASP A 115 -9.35 20.96 -1.42
CA ASP A 115 -8.59 22.17 -1.67
C ASP A 115 -8.63 22.57 -3.17
N ASP A 116 -8.69 21.60 -4.09
CA ASP A 116 -8.87 21.79 -5.53
C ASP A 116 -9.78 20.71 -6.13
N LEU A 117 -11.08 21.03 -6.27
CA LEU A 117 -12.10 20.10 -6.80
C LEU A 117 -11.78 19.59 -8.21
N LEU A 118 -11.07 20.39 -9.02
CA LEU A 118 -10.73 20.01 -10.38
C LEU A 118 -9.49 19.10 -10.45
N LEU A 119 -8.78 18.90 -9.34
CA LEU A 119 -7.57 18.08 -9.26
C LEU A 119 -6.60 18.41 -10.40
N ARG A 120 -6.28 19.70 -10.59
CA ARG A 120 -5.55 20.19 -11.78
C ARG A 120 -4.17 19.56 -11.94
N LYS A 121 -3.57 19.11 -10.84
CA LYS A 121 -2.27 18.42 -10.80
C LYS A 121 -2.32 17.01 -11.38
N TYR A 122 -3.50 16.42 -11.58
CA TYR A 122 -3.66 15.02 -11.94
C TYR A 122 -4.18 14.84 -13.36
N GLY A 123 -3.53 13.94 -14.10
CA GLY A 123 -4.01 13.44 -15.39
C GLY A 123 -4.85 12.17 -15.22
N ALA A 124 -4.54 11.38 -14.20
CA ALA A 124 -5.32 10.21 -13.83
C ALA A 124 -5.41 10.02 -12.32
N ILE A 125 -6.56 9.49 -11.88
CA ILE A 125 -6.79 8.98 -10.53
C ILE A 125 -7.15 7.51 -10.63
N VAL A 126 -6.48 6.69 -9.83
CA VAL A 126 -6.75 5.28 -9.64
C VAL A 126 -7.26 5.09 -8.22
N LEU A 127 -8.51 4.67 -8.06
CA LEU A 127 -9.07 4.25 -6.77
C LEU A 127 -8.92 2.75 -6.66
N ASP A 128 -7.97 2.27 -5.87
CA ASP A 128 -7.75 0.84 -5.66
C ASP A 128 -8.62 0.28 -4.52
N GLU A 129 -8.81 -1.03 -4.53
CA GLU A 129 -9.51 -1.76 -3.47
C GLU A 129 -10.95 -1.24 -3.21
N ALA A 130 -11.64 -0.74 -4.25
CA ALA A 130 -12.99 -0.15 -4.13
C ALA A 130 -14.05 -1.16 -3.61
N HIS A 131 -13.72 -2.45 -3.62
CA HIS A 131 -14.55 -3.50 -3.02
C HIS A 131 -14.60 -3.48 -1.50
N GLU A 132 -13.71 -2.76 -0.82
CA GLU A 132 -13.76 -2.62 0.64
C GLU A 132 -14.88 -1.67 1.09
N ARG A 133 -15.47 -0.89 0.17
CA ARG A 133 -16.61 0.02 0.42
C ARG A 133 -16.38 0.92 1.65
N ASN A 134 -15.16 1.43 1.76
CA ASN A 134 -14.79 2.36 2.82
C ASN A 134 -15.47 3.72 2.58
N LEU A 135 -15.90 4.39 3.66
CA LEU A 135 -16.56 5.69 3.62
C LEU A 135 -15.76 6.72 2.81
N ASN A 136 -14.44 6.77 3.01
CA ASN A 136 -13.59 7.73 2.30
C ASN A 136 -13.57 7.48 0.80
N THR A 137 -13.51 6.21 0.37
CA THR A 137 -13.54 5.82 -1.03
C THR A 137 -14.88 6.15 -1.68
N ASP A 138 -15.99 5.89 -0.99
CA ASP A 138 -17.35 6.20 -1.48
C ASP A 138 -17.56 7.73 -1.60
N VAL A 139 -17.07 8.52 -0.63
CA VAL A 139 -17.08 10.00 -0.72
C VAL A 139 -16.22 10.50 -1.87
N LEU A 140 -15.01 9.93 -2.07
CA LEU A 140 -14.15 10.26 -3.21
C LEU A 140 -14.84 10.01 -4.54
N LEU A 141 -15.49 8.85 -4.69
CA LEU A 141 -16.26 8.53 -5.89
C LEU A 141 -17.38 9.55 -6.15
N GLY A 142 -18.09 9.97 -5.10
CA GLY A 142 -19.09 11.03 -5.19
C GLY A 142 -18.49 12.36 -5.67
N LEU A 143 -17.38 12.81 -5.09
CA LEU A 143 -16.74 14.06 -5.50
C LEU A 143 -16.15 13.98 -6.92
N LEU A 144 -15.54 12.84 -7.27
CA LEU A 144 -14.99 12.61 -8.60
C LEU A 144 -16.10 12.53 -9.67
N SER A 145 -17.29 12.04 -9.33
CA SER A 145 -18.45 12.08 -10.24
C SER A 145 -18.84 13.49 -10.66
N VAL A 146 -18.57 14.49 -9.81
CA VAL A 146 -18.77 15.91 -10.10
C VAL A 146 -17.56 16.50 -10.83
N ALA A 147 -16.34 16.17 -10.41
CA ALA A 147 -15.11 16.70 -10.99
C ALA A 147 -14.90 16.26 -12.45
N LEU A 148 -15.23 15.01 -12.79
CA LEU A 148 -14.98 14.44 -14.11
C LEU A 148 -15.72 15.17 -15.25
N PRO A 149 -17.04 15.43 -15.18
CA PRO A 149 -17.74 16.23 -16.20
C PRO A 149 -17.18 17.64 -16.34
N LEU A 150 -16.80 18.29 -15.23
CA LEU A 150 -16.19 19.63 -15.26
C LEU A 150 -14.83 19.61 -15.97
N ARG A 151 -13.99 18.61 -15.66
CA ARG A 151 -12.70 18.38 -16.33
C ARG A 151 -12.86 18.06 -17.81
N ARG A 152 -13.89 17.30 -18.20
CA ARG A 152 -14.22 17.02 -19.61
C ARG A 152 -14.57 18.31 -20.35
N LYS A 153 -15.51 19.09 -19.82
CA LYS A 153 -15.93 20.36 -20.43
C LYS A 153 -14.75 21.32 -20.59
N ALA A 154 -13.94 21.47 -19.54
CA ALA A 154 -12.76 22.31 -19.57
C ALA A 154 -11.70 21.84 -20.59
N ALA A 155 -11.65 20.53 -20.88
CA ALA A 155 -10.81 19.96 -21.92
C ALA A 155 -11.35 20.15 -23.33
N GLU A 156 -12.66 20.07 -23.52
CA GLU A 156 -13.33 20.41 -24.79
C GLU A 156 -13.12 21.89 -25.16
N GLU A 157 -13.06 22.76 -24.14
CA GLU A 157 -12.74 24.20 -24.28
C GLU A 157 -11.23 24.47 -24.47
N GLY A 158 -10.37 23.44 -24.37
CA GLY A 158 -8.92 23.55 -24.51
C GLY A 158 -8.20 24.20 -23.31
N SER A 159 -8.90 24.46 -22.21
CA SER A 159 -8.30 25.12 -21.04
C SER A 159 -7.40 24.20 -20.20
N MET A 160 -7.64 22.89 -20.23
CA MET A 160 -6.89 21.90 -19.44
C MET A 160 -7.04 20.47 -20.00
N PRO A 161 -6.14 19.52 -19.71
CA PRO A 161 -6.27 18.13 -20.22
C PRO A 161 -7.40 17.37 -19.52
N PRO A 162 -8.02 16.35 -20.12
CA PRO A 162 -9.09 15.59 -19.46
C PRO A 162 -8.56 14.74 -18.29
N LEU A 163 -9.36 14.61 -17.22
CA LEU A 163 -9.05 13.71 -16.11
C LEU A 163 -9.56 12.29 -16.42
N LYS A 164 -8.73 11.27 -16.19
CA LYS A 164 -9.11 9.86 -16.29
C LYS A 164 -9.29 9.23 -14.91
N LEU A 165 -10.39 8.49 -14.73
CA LEU A 165 -10.67 7.75 -13.49
C LEU A 165 -10.62 6.25 -13.76
N ILE A 166 -9.82 5.54 -12.98
CA ILE A 166 -9.77 4.09 -12.97
C ILE A 166 -10.23 3.62 -11.58
N VAL A 167 -11.28 2.83 -11.53
CA VAL A 167 -11.77 2.21 -10.28
C VAL A 167 -11.38 0.74 -10.31
N MET A 168 -10.49 0.31 -9.43
CA MET A 168 -10.02 -1.07 -9.36
C MET A 168 -10.74 -1.82 -8.25
N SER A 169 -11.22 -3.02 -8.57
CA SER A 169 -11.93 -3.89 -7.63
C SER A 169 -11.43 -5.33 -7.75
N ALA A 170 -11.20 -5.98 -6.61
CA ALA A 170 -10.90 -7.41 -6.57
C ALA A 170 -12.14 -8.28 -6.85
N THR A 171 -13.33 -7.75 -6.56
CA THR A 171 -14.59 -8.51 -6.65
C THR A 171 -15.49 -7.99 -7.75
N LEU A 172 -16.28 -8.90 -8.32
CA LEU A 172 -17.18 -8.66 -9.46
C LEU A 172 -18.47 -7.93 -9.09
N ARG A 173 -18.60 -7.27 -7.92
CA ARG A 173 -19.76 -6.41 -7.61
C ARG A 173 -19.69 -5.08 -8.35
N VAL A 174 -19.62 -5.17 -9.67
CA VAL A 174 -19.49 -4.06 -10.62
C VAL A 174 -20.83 -3.35 -10.83
N GLU A 175 -21.92 -4.06 -10.56
CA GLU A 175 -23.30 -3.58 -10.68
C GLU A 175 -23.55 -2.33 -9.84
N ASP A 176 -23.04 -2.28 -8.61
CA ASP A 176 -23.17 -1.12 -7.71
C ASP A 176 -22.61 0.18 -8.31
N PHE A 177 -21.59 0.06 -9.16
CA PHE A 177 -20.96 1.20 -9.84
C PHE A 177 -21.57 1.45 -11.22
N THR A 178 -21.82 0.40 -12.00
CA THR A 178 -22.31 0.52 -13.39
C THR A 178 -23.79 0.88 -13.48
N ALA A 179 -24.61 0.42 -12.54
CA ALA A 179 -26.04 0.67 -12.52
C ALA A 179 -26.42 1.96 -11.75
N ASN A 180 -25.45 2.75 -11.28
CA ASN A 180 -25.71 3.98 -10.53
C ASN A 180 -25.65 5.23 -11.44
N PRO A 181 -26.81 5.70 -11.96
CA PRO A 181 -26.84 6.85 -12.87
C PRO A 181 -26.47 8.17 -12.19
N ARG A 182 -26.47 8.23 -10.85
CA ARG A 182 -26.05 9.43 -10.11
C ARG A 182 -24.54 9.59 -10.11
N LEU A 183 -23.79 8.48 -10.03
CA LEU A 183 -22.33 8.49 -10.07
C LEU A 183 -21.80 8.66 -11.49
N PHE A 184 -22.46 8.07 -12.48
CA PHE A 184 -22.02 8.15 -13.87
C PHE A 184 -23.20 8.49 -14.79
N PRO A 185 -23.58 9.78 -14.87
CA PRO A 185 -24.68 10.21 -15.73
C PRO A 185 -24.33 10.01 -17.21
N GLY A 186 -25.32 9.58 -18.00
CA GLY A 186 -25.24 9.45 -19.45
C GLY A 186 -24.89 8.06 -19.96
N SER A 187 -23.83 7.44 -19.45
CA SER A 187 -23.42 6.09 -19.86
C SER A 187 -22.68 5.36 -18.74
N PRO A 188 -22.94 4.05 -18.55
CA PRO A 188 -22.20 3.26 -17.57
C PRO A 188 -20.70 3.24 -17.91
N PRO A 189 -19.82 3.24 -16.91
CA PRO A 189 -18.38 3.12 -17.14
C PRO A 189 -18.03 1.78 -17.81
N ALA A 190 -17.00 1.79 -18.65
CA ALA A 190 -16.52 0.58 -19.29
C ALA A 190 -15.92 -0.37 -18.24
N VAL A 191 -16.26 -1.65 -18.31
CA VAL A 191 -15.78 -2.68 -17.40
C VAL A 191 -14.75 -3.55 -18.12
N VAL A 192 -13.55 -3.63 -17.54
CA VAL A 192 -12.47 -4.50 -18.02
C VAL A 192 -12.23 -5.58 -16.98
N THR A 193 -12.34 -6.84 -17.38
CA THR A 193 -12.12 -7.98 -16.49
C THR A 193 -10.79 -8.66 -16.82
N VAL A 194 -9.91 -8.72 -15.82
CA VAL A 194 -8.65 -9.43 -15.87
C VAL A 194 -8.85 -10.79 -15.19
N PRO A 195 -8.70 -11.92 -15.92
CA PRO A 195 -8.83 -13.23 -15.32
C PRO A 195 -7.74 -13.43 -14.26
N GLY A 196 -8.16 -13.87 -13.07
CA GLY A 196 -7.24 -14.30 -12.03
C GLY A 196 -6.65 -15.67 -12.35
N ARG A 197 -5.44 -15.93 -11.83
CA ARG A 197 -4.87 -17.28 -11.77
C ARG A 197 -5.02 -17.78 -10.35
N THR A 198 -6.19 -18.32 -10.01
CA THR A 198 -6.34 -19.05 -8.75
C THR A 198 -5.74 -20.44 -8.89
N PHE A 199 -5.16 -20.92 -7.80
CA PHE A 199 -4.88 -22.34 -7.63
C PHE A 199 -6.06 -22.98 -6.89
N PRO A 200 -6.43 -24.23 -7.20
CA PRO A 200 -7.52 -24.90 -6.50
C PRO A 200 -7.22 -24.99 -5.00
N VAL A 201 -8.13 -24.49 -4.16
CA VAL A 201 -8.03 -24.55 -2.70
C VAL A 201 -9.05 -25.54 -2.16
N THR A 202 -8.59 -26.58 -1.47
CA THR A 202 -9.47 -27.53 -0.78
C THR A 202 -9.90 -26.96 0.58
N ILE A 203 -11.20 -26.81 0.78
CA ILE A 203 -11.77 -26.24 2.01
C ILE A 203 -12.09 -27.36 3.00
N HIS A 204 -11.62 -27.22 4.25
CA HIS A 204 -11.89 -28.17 5.34
C HIS A 204 -12.57 -27.47 6.51
N HIS A 205 -13.81 -27.86 6.80
CA HIS A 205 -14.56 -27.36 7.96
C HIS A 205 -14.36 -28.27 9.18
N SER A 206 -14.31 -27.67 10.38
CA SER A 206 -14.42 -28.42 11.63
C SER A 206 -15.85 -28.93 11.79
N LYS A 207 -16.04 -30.12 12.37
CA LYS A 207 -17.37 -30.70 12.63
C LYS A 207 -18.16 -29.92 13.70
N VAL A 208 -17.43 -29.30 14.62
CA VAL A 208 -17.97 -28.49 15.72
C VAL A 208 -17.21 -27.18 15.74
N THR A 209 -17.95 -26.09 15.95
CA THR A 209 -17.39 -24.74 16.13
C THR A 209 -17.11 -24.53 17.61
N GLU A 210 -15.85 -24.31 17.95
CA GLU A 210 -15.47 -23.91 19.31
C GLU A 210 -15.79 -22.43 19.50
N LEU A 211 -16.50 -22.10 20.58
CA LEU A 211 -16.96 -20.74 20.85
C LEU A 211 -16.10 -20.01 21.88
N ASP A 212 -15.45 -20.76 22.78
CA ASP A 212 -14.80 -20.16 23.95
C ASP A 212 -13.30 -19.90 23.73
N ASP A 213 -12.60 -20.79 23.00
CA ASP A 213 -11.15 -20.66 22.78
C ASP A 213 -10.74 -20.99 21.33
N HIS A 214 -11.05 -20.06 20.42
CA HIS A 214 -10.62 -20.17 19.02
C HIS A 214 -9.09 -20.14 18.87
N GLU A 215 -8.38 -19.44 19.76
CA GLU A 215 -6.91 -19.37 19.75
C GLU A 215 -6.28 -20.75 19.97
N LEU A 216 -6.73 -21.52 20.97
CA LEU A 216 -6.22 -22.87 21.23
C LEU A 216 -6.53 -23.84 20.09
N VAL A 217 -7.73 -23.75 19.52
CA VAL A 217 -8.12 -24.57 18.36
C VAL A 217 -7.26 -24.26 17.15
N ALA A 218 -7.01 -22.98 16.88
CA ALA A 218 -6.12 -22.54 15.81
C ALA A 218 -4.69 -23.06 16.03
N LEU A 219 -4.13 -22.91 17.24
CA LEU A 219 -2.80 -23.40 17.60
C LEU A 219 -2.67 -24.92 17.35
N ASN A 220 -3.65 -25.69 17.81
CA ASN A 220 -3.67 -27.13 17.62
C ASN A 220 -3.76 -27.53 16.15
N LYS A 221 -4.54 -26.79 15.35
CA LYS A 221 -4.66 -27.01 13.91
C LYS A 221 -3.35 -26.72 13.19
N ILE A 222 -2.69 -25.61 13.51
CA ILE A 222 -1.38 -25.23 12.95
C ILE A 222 -0.35 -26.32 13.26
N CYS A 223 -0.25 -26.76 14.52
CA CYS A 223 0.66 -27.84 14.91
C CYS A 223 0.36 -29.15 14.17
N LYS A 224 -0.92 -29.48 13.96
CA LYS A 224 -1.33 -30.66 13.19
C LYS A 224 -0.94 -30.56 11.72
N ILE A 225 -1.16 -29.41 11.09
CA ILE A 225 -0.76 -29.13 9.70
C ILE A 225 0.75 -29.27 9.57
N HIS A 226 1.51 -28.54 10.40
CA HIS A 226 2.97 -28.52 10.37
C HIS A 226 3.60 -29.91 10.51
N ARG A 227 3.03 -30.80 11.34
CA ARG A 227 3.56 -32.14 11.58
C ARG A 227 3.14 -33.19 10.57
N LYS A 228 1.97 -33.03 9.92
CA LYS A 228 1.34 -34.10 9.12
C LYS A 228 1.26 -33.80 7.63
N LEU A 229 1.29 -32.55 7.23
CA LEU A 229 1.17 -32.16 5.82
C LEU A 229 2.54 -31.86 5.20
N PRO A 230 2.65 -31.94 3.86
CA PRO A 230 3.88 -31.59 3.15
C PRO A 230 4.33 -30.15 3.41
N PRO A 231 5.60 -29.82 3.08
CA PRO A 231 6.13 -28.47 3.24
C PRO A 231 5.28 -27.40 2.54
N GLY A 232 5.03 -26.30 3.23
CA GLY A 232 4.29 -25.15 2.74
C GLY A 232 4.13 -24.08 3.82
N GLY A 233 3.90 -22.83 3.41
CA GLY A 233 3.61 -21.73 4.33
C GLY A 233 2.23 -21.91 5.00
N ILE A 234 2.11 -21.47 6.26
CA ILE A 234 0.84 -21.47 7.00
C ILE A 234 0.47 -20.03 7.32
N LEU A 235 -0.68 -19.57 6.80
CA LEU A 235 -1.28 -18.29 7.15
C LEU A 235 -2.45 -18.53 8.12
N VAL A 236 -2.43 -17.86 9.27
CA VAL A 236 -3.51 -17.89 10.26
C VAL A 236 -4.09 -16.49 10.44
N PHE A 237 -5.41 -16.39 10.42
CA PHE A 237 -6.15 -15.15 10.70
C PHE A 237 -6.63 -15.15 12.15
N LEU A 238 -6.36 -14.05 12.86
CA LEU A 238 -6.78 -13.81 14.25
C LEU A 238 -7.41 -12.42 14.34
N THR A 239 -8.12 -12.13 15.42
CA THR A 239 -9.00 -10.95 15.46
C THR A 239 -8.25 -9.65 15.76
N GLY A 240 -7.11 -9.73 16.47
CA GLY A 240 -6.40 -8.54 16.91
C GLY A 240 -4.91 -8.75 17.21
N LYS A 241 -4.18 -7.63 17.31
CA LYS A 241 -2.73 -7.59 17.54
C LYS A 241 -2.29 -8.41 18.76
N GLN A 242 -3.02 -8.32 19.87
CA GLN A 242 -2.68 -9.05 21.09
C GLN A 242 -2.80 -10.57 20.92
N GLU A 243 -3.86 -11.06 20.25
CA GLU A 243 -4.01 -12.47 19.92
C GLU A 243 -2.86 -12.96 19.03
N ILE A 244 -2.50 -12.16 18.02
CA ILE A 244 -1.39 -12.45 17.11
C ILE A 244 -0.09 -12.61 17.89
N ILE A 245 0.25 -11.67 18.77
CA ILE A 245 1.48 -11.73 19.58
C ILE A 245 1.46 -12.97 20.50
N ARG A 246 0.34 -13.27 21.16
CA ARG A 246 0.20 -14.47 21.99
C ARG A 246 0.40 -15.75 21.17
N MET A 247 -0.24 -15.85 20.01
CA MET A 247 -0.11 -16.99 19.10
C MET A 247 1.33 -17.21 18.65
N VAL A 248 2.03 -16.15 18.22
CA VAL A 248 3.44 -16.22 17.82
C VAL A 248 4.30 -16.77 18.96
N ASN A 249 4.11 -16.26 20.18
CA ASN A 249 4.85 -16.74 21.35
C ASN A 249 4.54 -18.20 21.69
N ARG A 250 3.27 -18.63 21.59
CA ARG A 250 2.85 -20.02 21.81
C ARG A 250 3.42 -20.96 20.76
N LEU A 251 3.45 -20.56 19.49
CA LEU A 251 4.02 -21.33 18.40
C LEU A 251 5.53 -21.50 18.55
N ARG A 252 6.27 -20.41 18.84
CA ARG A 252 7.72 -20.47 19.13
C ARG A 252 8.01 -21.45 20.26
N LYS A 253 7.25 -21.38 21.36
CA LYS A 253 7.42 -22.32 22.49
C LYS A 253 7.08 -23.78 22.13
N SER A 254 6.06 -24.00 21.30
CA SER A 254 5.54 -25.35 20.99
C SER A 254 6.32 -26.07 19.89
N LEU A 255 6.96 -25.32 18.99
CA LEU A 255 7.66 -25.82 17.81
C LEU A 255 9.18 -25.70 17.90
N CYS A 256 9.74 -24.90 18.83
CA CYS A 256 11.17 -24.93 19.08
C CYS A 256 11.60 -26.31 19.60
N PRO A 257 12.65 -26.93 19.01
CA PRO A 257 13.21 -28.16 19.55
C PRO A 257 13.67 -27.91 20.99
N LYS A 258 13.23 -28.75 21.94
CA LYS A 258 13.89 -28.82 23.24
C LYS A 258 15.29 -29.35 22.98
N THR A 259 16.30 -28.49 22.99
CA THR A 259 17.72 -28.89 23.05
C THR A 259 17.99 -29.55 24.41
N GLY A 260 17.56 -30.80 24.56
CA GLY A 260 18.08 -31.72 25.54
C GLY A 260 19.40 -32.28 25.01
N GLY A 261 20.52 -31.72 25.47
CA GLY A 261 21.85 -32.26 25.20
C GLY A 261 22.87 -31.17 24.91
N LYS A 262 23.90 -31.07 25.76
CA LYS A 262 25.11 -30.27 25.54
C LYS A 262 25.66 -30.56 24.14
N ARG A 263 25.42 -29.68 23.17
CA ARG A 263 26.21 -29.64 21.93
C ARG A 263 27.13 -28.45 22.02
N LYS A 264 28.44 -28.75 22.00
CA LYS A 264 29.53 -27.80 21.82
C LYS A 264 29.20 -26.97 20.56
N VAL A 265 29.18 -25.65 20.72
CA VAL A 265 28.98 -24.72 19.60
C VAL A 265 30.24 -24.79 18.74
N GLU A 266 30.17 -25.47 17.60
CA GLU A 266 31.08 -25.21 16.49
C GLU A 266 30.52 -24.02 15.71
N ARG A 267 31.25 -22.90 15.76
CA ARG A 267 31.02 -21.75 14.89
C ARG A 267 31.30 -22.19 13.45
N CYS A 268 30.27 -22.27 12.61
CA CYS A 268 30.46 -22.11 11.18
C CYS A 268 30.86 -20.66 10.90
N LYS A 269 32.03 -20.50 10.28
CA LYS A 269 32.52 -19.23 9.75
C LYS A 269 31.87 -18.96 8.39
N ASP A 270 31.72 -17.65 8.13
CA ASP A 270 31.44 -16.96 6.87
C ASP A 270 29.97 -17.03 6.38
N SER A 271 29.28 -15.93 6.08
CA SER A 271 29.73 -14.68 5.45
C SER A 271 29.15 -13.40 6.09
N SER A 272 29.98 -12.37 6.05
CA SER A 272 29.96 -11.02 6.63
C SER A 272 28.90 -10.02 6.12
N VAL A 273 28.40 -9.15 7.01
CA VAL A 273 28.26 -7.69 6.77
C VAL A 273 28.51 -6.95 8.12
N PRO A 274 29.32 -5.88 8.21
CA PRO A 274 29.71 -5.26 9.47
C PRO A 274 28.74 -4.17 9.95
N LEU A 275 28.56 -4.05 11.26
CA LEU A 275 27.91 -2.91 11.95
C LEU A 275 28.94 -1.79 12.20
N PRO A 276 28.53 -0.50 12.18
CA PRO A 276 29.44 0.62 12.37
C PRO A 276 29.86 0.78 13.84
N ASP A 277 31.12 1.19 13.97
CA ASP A 277 31.86 1.50 15.20
C ASP A 277 31.44 2.88 15.73
N ASN A 278 30.92 2.95 16.96
CA ASN A 278 30.70 4.21 17.66
C ASN A 278 31.74 4.33 18.77
N GLY A 279 32.79 5.10 18.48
CA GLY A 279 33.89 5.39 19.38
C GLY A 279 33.45 6.12 20.65
N GLU A 280 34.11 5.73 21.75
CA GLU A 280 34.13 6.41 23.04
C GLU A 280 34.73 7.82 22.91
N MET A 281 34.16 8.80 23.63
CA MET A 281 34.89 10.00 24.05
C MET A 281 34.41 10.50 25.42
N ASP A 282 35.35 11.07 26.16
CA ASP A 282 35.49 11.15 27.62
C ASP A 282 34.50 11.98 28.47
N MET A 283 34.57 11.67 29.77
CA MET A 283 34.04 12.31 30.98
C MET A 283 34.26 13.83 31.09
N VAL A 284 33.33 14.58 31.74
CA VAL A 284 33.53 15.52 32.89
C VAL A 284 32.17 15.98 33.49
N GLY A 285 31.98 15.79 34.81
CA GLY A 285 31.58 16.85 35.78
C GLY A 285 30.11 17.22 36.09
N ASP A 286 29.66 16.76 37.26
CA ASP A 286 29.03 17.48 38.40
C ASP A 286 27.60 18.10 38.33
N GLY A 287 26.84 17.97 39.44
CA GLY A 287 25.75 18.89 39.82
C GLY A 287 24.32 18.34 40.07
N SER A 288 24.04 17.96 41.32
CA SER A 288 22.81 18.14 42.14
C SER A 288 21.37 18.03 41.59
N ASP A 289 20.57 17.22 42.33
CA ASP A 289 19.16 17.36 42.76
C ASP A 289 18.01 17.63 41.76
N GLY A 290 16.98 16.77 41.83
CA GLY A 290 15.62 17.11 41.39
C GLY A 290 14.70 15.92 41.13
N LEU A 291 14.01 15.44 42.17
CA LEU A 291 12.81 14.61 42.04
C LEU A 291 11.73 15.36 41.24
N ARG A 292 11.13 14.73 40.21
CA ARG A 292 9.77 14.96 39.73
C ARG A 292 9.31 13.84 38.79
N ASP A 293 8.15 13.27 39.12
CA ASP A 293 7.35 12.37 38.30
C ASP A 293 6.88 13.04 36.99
N MET A 294 6.82 12.28 35.88
CA MET A 294 5.64 12.13 35.02
C MET A 294 5.92 11.31 33.75
N ASP A 295 5.03 10.34 33.56
CA ASP A 295 4.41 9.83 32.33
C ASP A 295 5.19 9.03 31.28
N ASP A 296 4.64 7.83 31.07
CA ASP A 296 4.95 6.81 30.08
C ASP A 296 4.83 7.33 28.63
N ASP A 297 5.90 7.16 27.86
CA ASP A 297 5.82 7.00 26.42
C ASP A 297 6.98 6.11 25.91
N GLU A 298 6.66 5.35 24.86
CA GLU A 298 7.57 4.74 23.88
C GLU A 298 8.50 3.58 24.32
N ILE A 299 8.16 2.35 23.88
CA ILE A 299 9.19 1.38 23.41
C ILE A 299 8.70 0.69 22.12
N ASP A 300 9.29 1.15 21.02
CA ASP A 300 9.84 0.47 19.86
C ASP A 300 9.02 -0.58 19.08
N GLY A 301 8.60 -0.11 17.89
CA GLY A 301 8.45 -0.93 16.72
C GLY A 301 9.78 -1.06 15.99
N ASP A 302 10.51 -2.15 16.25
CA ASP A 302 11.57 -2.62 15.37
C ASP A 302 11.69 -4.14 15.53
N PHE A 303 10.81 -4.90 14.87
CA PHE A 303 10.97 -6.36 14.82
C PHE A 303 10.25 -7.02 13.63
N PHE A 304 10.45 -6.52 12.42
CA PHE A 304 10.23 -7.32 11.20
C PHE A 304 11.16 -6.85 10.06
N GLN A 305 12.30 -7.54 9.93
CA GLN A 305 12.98 -7.79 8.65
C GLN A 305 12.97 -9.30 8.42
#